data_AF-A0A816Y7E2-F1
#
_entry.id   AF-A0A816Y7E2-F1
#
_cell.length_a   1.000
_cell.length_b   1.000
_cell.length_c   1.000
_cell.angle_alpha   90.00
_cell.angle_beta   90.00
_cell.angle_gamma   90.00
#
_symmetry.space_group_name_H-M   'P 1'
#
loop_
_entity.id
_entity.type
_entity.pdbx_description
1 polymer ?
#
loop_
_entity_poly.entity_id
_entity_poly.type
_entity_poly.pdbx_seq_one_letter_code
_entity_poly.pdbx_strand_id
1 'polypeptide(L)'
;MCSMFHEKTCCSASQMFSASSALQNLATHGEASKDCLYLFELLECSICHPDVGVQPRPLRICASFCDTVFEACSDAYFNTSDASNQVIVPCVASEDTICEKASMLETNGTAFCEAVGFTVVQTADDSVEEPCYGSKSILVTVVPVVESLVKTVRLQDRRYELLILNLQMCLNRAGFVLASLIIYRFASLSLSL
;
A
#
# COMPACT_ATOMS: atom_id res chain seq x y z
N MET A 1 0.24 -9.03 0.11
CA MET A 1 1.08 -8.26 1.04
C MET A 1 2.46 -8.86 1.10
N CYS A 2 3.52 -8.04 1.08
CA CYS A 2 4.94 -8.46 1.07
C CYS A 2 5.31 -9.44 -0.06
N SER A 3 4.52 -9.50 -1.15
CA SER A 3 4.73 -10.47 -2.24
C SER A 3 6.05 -10.26 -2.99
N MET A 4 6.61 -9.05 -2.89
CA MET A 4 7.95 -8.71 -3.37
C MET A 4 9.07 -9.60 -2.80
N PHE A 5 8.85 -10.27 -1.67
CA PHE A 5 9.81 -11.18 -1.03
C PHE A 5 9.41 -12.66 -1.15
N HIS A 6 8.38 -13.00 -1.94
CA HIS A 6 7.84 -14.36 -2.02
C HIS A 6 8.86 -15.43 -2.47
N GLU A 7 9.82 -15.08 -3.33
CA GLU A 7 10.85 -16.02 -3.79
C GLU A 7 11.96 -16.27 -2.76
N LYS A 8 12.28 -15.25 -1.95
CA LYS A 8 13.31 -15.28 -0.90
C LYS A 8 12.87 -14.38 0.23
N THR A 9 12.35 -14.98 1.30
CA THR A 9 11.89 -14.27 2.50
C THR A 9 12.61 -14.78 3.74
N CYS A 10 12.94 -13.87 4.66
CA CYS A 10 13.41 -14.19 6.00
C CYS A 10 12.31 -14.16 7.06
N CYS A 11 11.11 -13.66 6.72
CA CYS A 11 10.05 -13.50 7.69
C CYS A 11 9.17 -14.74 7.82
N SER A 12 8.71 -15.01 9.05
CA SER A 12 7.75 -16.07 9.33
C SER A 12 6.34 -15.69 8.86
N ALA A 13 5.44 -16.68 8.79
CA ALA A 13 4.03 -16.43 8.49
C ALA A 13 3.36 -15.47 9.49
N SER A 14 3.76 -15.50 10.77
CA SER A 14 3.23 -14.59 11.78
C SER A 14 3.68 -13.15 11.55
N GLN A 15 4.95 -12.92 11.20
CA GLN A 15 5.47 -11.59 10.88
C GLN A 15 4.80 -11.01 9.63
N MET A 16 4.64 -11.82 8.59
CA MET A 16 3.92 -11.42 7.37
C MET A 16 2.44 -11.10 7.66
N PHE A 17 1.80 -11.85 8.56
CA PHE A 17 0.43 -11.57 8.99
C PHE A 17 0.32 -10.24 9.74
N SER A 18 1.25 -9.95 10.66
CA SER A 18 1.29 -8.66 11.38
C SER A 18 1.42 -7.47 10.43
N ALA A 19 2.38 -7.52 9.49
CA ALA A 19 2.56 -6.49 8.47
C ALA A 19 1.28 -6.32 7.62
N SER A 20 0.63 -7.43 7.25
CA SER A 20 -0.63 -7.41 6.51
C SER A 20 -1.78 -6.78 7.29
N SER A 21 -1.86 -7.03 8.59
CA SER A 21 -2.89 -6.43 9.44
C SER A 21 -2.67 -4.93 9.57
N ALA A 22 -1.42 -4.48 9.75
CA ALA A 22 -1.08 -3.06 9.84
C ALA A 22 -1.51 -2.30 8.58
N LEU A 23 -1.17 -2.82 7.41
CA LEU A 23 -1.58 -2.25 6.12
C LEU A 23 -3.08 -2.24 5.91
N GLN A 24 -3.78 -3.32 6.30
CA GLN A 24 -5.23 -3.37 6.18
C GLN A 24 -5.89 -2.31 7.05
N ASN A 25 -5.43 -2.13 8.29
CA ASN A 25 -5.92 -1.10 9.20
C ASN A 25 -5.64 0.30 8.63
N LEU A 26 -4.43 0.55 8.13
CA LEU A 26 -4.05 1.81 7.50
C LEU A 26 -4.93 2.14 6.29
N ALA A 27 -5.27 1.14 5.48
CA ALA A 27 -6.12 1.30 4.29
C ALA A 27 -7.61 1.49 4.62
N THR A 28 -8.09 0.88 5.71
CA THR A 28 -9.53 0.86 6.05
C THR A 28 -9.92 1.96 7.03
N HIS A 29 -9.03 2.33 7.94
CA HIS A 29 -9.31 3.23 9.06
C HIS A 29 -8.32 4.41 9.11
N GLY A 30 -7.13 4.26 8.52
CA GLY A 30 -6.10 5.29 8.51
C GLY A 30 -6.28 6.38 7.44
N GLU A 31 -7.29 6.27 6.57
CA GLU A 31 -7.50 7.17 5.41
C GLU A 31 -6.22 7.40 4.57
N ALA A 32 -5.33 6.41 4.52
CA ALA A 32 -4.03 6.56 3.91
C ALA A 32 -4.10 6.72 2.38
N SER A 33 -3.26 7.61 1.85
CA SER A 33 -3.06 7.76 0.42
C SER A 33 -2.45 6.49 -0.19
N LYS A 34 -2.59 6.32 -1.52
CA LYS A 34 -1.96 5.19 -2.23
C LYS A 34 -0.44 5.17 -2.05
N ASP A 35 0.18 6.34 -1.99
CA ASP A 35 1.62 6.48 -1.82
C ASP A 35 2.04 6.13 -0.39
N CYS A 36 1.26 6.55 0.62
CA CYS A 36 1.46 6.13 2.00
C CYS A 36 1.36 4.60 2.13
N LEU A 37 0.29 4.00 1.61
CA LEU A 37 0.10 2.54 1.68
C LEU A 37 1.26 1.78 1.04
N TYR A 38 1.74 2.25 -0.11
CA TYR A 38 2.87 1.63 -0.79
C TYR A 38 4.17 1.76 0.01
N LEU A 39 4.52 2.97 0.47
CA LEU A 39 5.75 3.20 1.23
C LEU A 39 5.72 2.52 2.61
N PHE A 40 4.55 2.50 3.25
CA PHE A 40 4.35 1.81 4.52
C PHE A 40 4.43 0.29 4.35
N GLU A 41 3.97 -0.28 3.21
CA GLU A 41 4.19 -1.70 2.89
C GLU A 41 5.67 -2.01 2.77
N LEU A 42 6.44 -1.17 2.08
CA LEU A 42 7.89 -1.34 1.98
C LEU A 42 8.57 -1.30 3.36
N LEU A 43 8.09 -0.45 4.27
CA LEU A 43 8.63 -0.32 5.64
C LEU A 43 8.30 -1.57 6.47
N GLU A 44 7.03 -1.96 6.57
CA GLU A 44 6.57 -3.14 7.33
C GLU A 44 7.17 -4.45 6.82
N CYS A 45 7.30 -4.60 5.49
CA CYS A 45 7.84 -5.80 4.87
C CYS A 45 9.38 -5.86 4.89
N SER A 46 10.08 -4.85 5.38
CA SER A 46 11.55 -4.79 5.39
C SER A 46 12.20 -5.97 6.13
N ILE A 47 11.53 -6.52 7.16
CA ILE A 47 11.97 -7.73 7.88
C ILE A 47 12.01 -8.99 7.01
N CYS A 48 11.21 -9.02 5.94
CA CYS A 48 11.19 -10.12 4.98
C CYS A 48 12.37 -10.06 4.00
N HIS A 49 13.10 -8.94 3.91
CA HIS A 49 14.16 -8.76 2.93
C HIS A 49 15.33 -9.74 3.16
N PRO A 50 15.76 -10.53 2.16
CA PRO A 50 16.71 -11.62 2.36
C PRO A 50 18.13 -11.17 2.74
N ASP A 51 18.53 -9.94 2.42
CA ASP A 51 19.85 -9.40 2.80
C ASP A 51 19.86 -8.64 4.14
N VAL A 52 18.68 -8.42 4.73
CA VAL A 52 18.53 -7.61 5.95
C VAL A 52 17.91 -8.42 7.10
N GLY A 53 16.96 -9.30 6.82
CA GLY A 53 16.29 -10.15 7.81
C GLY A 53 17.12 -11.31 8.36
N VAL A 54 18.33 -11.56 7.85
CA VAL A 54 19.27 -12.59 8.37
C VAL A 54 20.23 -12.05 9.43
N GLN A 55 20.29 -10.73 9.62
CA GLN A 55 21.29 -10.14 10.50
C GLN A 55 20.89 -10.34 11.96
N PRO A 56 21.82 -10.76 12.85
CA PRO A 56 21.55 -10.87 14.29
C PRO A 56 21.38 -9.50 14.97
N ARG A 57 21.53 -8.41 14.21
CA ARG A 57 21.30 -7.03 14.66
C ARG A 57 19.87 -6.60 14.38
N PRO A 58 19.35 -5.62 15.16
CA PRO A 58 18.10 -4.95 14.82
C PRO A 58 18.15 -4.44 13.39
N LEU A 59 17.06 -4.69 12.65
CA LEU A 59 16.84 -4.15 11.31
C LEU A 59 17.00 -2.62 11.34
N ARG A 60 17.93 -2.11 10.53
CA ARG A 60 18.24 -0.69 10.44
C ARG A 60 17.56 -0.07 9.22
N ILE A 61 16.75 0.96 9.45
CA ILE A 61 16.10 1.74 8.41
C ILE A 61 16.86 3.05 8.20
N CYS A 62 17.07 3.46 6.96
CA CYS A 62 17.71 4.75 6.68
C CYS A 62 16.77 5.91 7.04
N ALA A 63 17.29 6.93 7.72
CA ALA A 63 16.53 8.14 8.06
C ALA A 63 15.86 8.78 6.82
N SER A 64 16.58 8.84 5.69
CA SER A 64 16.04 9.38 4.43
C SER A 64 14.81 8.63 3.91
N PHE A 65 14.74 7.31 4.12
CA PHE A 65 13.59 6.52 3.71
C PHE A 65 12.41 6.77 4.65
N CYS A 66 12.68 6.88 5.96
CA CYS A 66 11.69 7.26 6.95
C CYS A 66 11.08 8.65 6.68
N ASP A 67 11.89 9.61 6.22
CA ASP A 67 11.39 10.93 5.82
C ASP A 67 10.41 10.82 4.64
N THR A 68 10.71 10.00 3.63
CA THR A 68 9.79 9.75 2.50
C THR A 68 8.50 9.06 2.96
N VAL A 69 8.59 8.08 3.86
CA VAL A 69 7.40 7.40 4.40
C VAL A 69 6.54 8.40 5.18
N PHE A 70 7.14 9.19 6.07
CA PHE A 70 6.42 10.15 6.90
C PHE A 70 5.79 11.27 6.08
N GLU A 71 6.48 11.80 5.06
CA GLU A 71 5.91 12.79 4.15
C GLU A 71 4.62 12.25 3.51
N ALA A 72 4.66 11.03 2.97
CA ALA A 72 3.50 10.41 2.32
C ALA A 72 2.36 10.08 3.30
N CYS A 73 2.70 9.71 4.54
CA CYS A 73 1.76 9.26 5.57
C CYS A 73 1.35 10.36 6.57
N SER A 74 1.84 11.59 6.42
CA SER A 74 1.65 12.71 7.35
C SER A 74 0.17 13.02 7.63
N ASP A 75 -0.70 12.82 6.64
CA ASP A 75 -2.15 13.03 6.73
C ASP A 75 -2.95 11.78 7.13
N ALA A 76 -2.31 10.60 7.18
CA ALA A 76 -2.96 9.35 7.56
C ALA A 76 -3.12 9.26 9.08
N TYR A 77 -4.15 8.53 9.52
CA TYR A 77 -4.53 8.39 10.92
C TYR A 77 -3.89 7.16 11.57
N PHE A 78 -3.34 7.39 12.76
CA PHE A 78 -2.70 6.40 13.61
C PHE A 78 -3.22 6.52 15.05
N ASN A 79 -3.02 5.47 15.84
CA ASN A 79 -3.27 5.45 17.27
C ASN A 79 -1.96 5.18 18.02
N THR A 80 -1.81 5.76 19.20
CA THR A 80 -0.77 5.43 20.17
C THR A 80 -1.22 4.30 21.10
N SER A 81 -0.36 3.29 21.26
CA SER A 81 -0.61 2.25 22.27
C SER A 81 -0.23 2.72 23.68
N ASP A 82 -1.12 2.54 24.67
CA ASP A 82 -0.95 2.98 26.06
C ASP A 82 0.11 2.19 26.87
N ALA A 83 0.74 1.18 26.28
CA ALA A 83 1.56 0.20 27.00
C ALA A 83 3.04 0.59 27.07
N SER A 84 3.39 1.59 27.87
CA SER A 84 4.75 1.92 28.39
C SER A 84 5.90 2.22 27.39
N ASN A 85 5.78 1.80 26.13
CA ASN A 85 6.58 2.22 24.99
C ASN A 85 5.55 2.77 24.00
N GLN A 86 5.53 4.07 23.75
CA GLN A 86 4.57 4.72 22.86
C GLN A 86 4.80 4.25 21.41
N VAL A 87 4.31 3.04 21.09
CA VAL A 87 4.36 2.52 19.73
C VAL A 87 3.12 3.03 19.00
N ILE A 88 3.35 3.79 17.93
CA ILE A 88 2.34 4.24 17.01
C ILE A 88 1.97 3.06 16.11
N VAL A 89 0.67 2.81 15.95
CA VAL A 89 0.13 1.78 15.07
C VAL A 89 -0.94 2.38 14.15
N PRO A 90 -1.16 1.81 12.96
CA PRO A 90 -2.26 2.25 12.12
C PRO A 90 -3.59 2.26 12.88
N CYS A 91 -4.41 3.28 12.64
CA CYS A 91 -5.70 3.43 13.31
C CYS A 91 -6.55 2.16 13.17
N VAL A 92 -7.27 1.80 14.24
CA VAL A 92 -8.21 0.68 14.27
C VAL A 92 -9.59 1.18 14.67
N ALA A 93 -10.64 0.67 14.02
CA ALA A 93 -12.00 1.00 14.43
C ALA A 93 -12.35 0.31 15.76
N SER A 94 -12.31 1.08 16.85
CA SER A 94 -12.87 0.69 18.15
C SER A 94 -13.40 1.93 18.86
N GLU A 95 -14.41 1.78 19.72
CA GLU A 95 -15.09 2.91 20.37
C GLU A 95 -14.18 3.69 21.33
N ASP A 96 -13.11 3.08 21.83
CA ASP A 96 -12.19 3.67 22.81
C ASP A 96 -10.84 4.12 22.19
N THR A 97 -10.67 4.00 20.86
CA THR A 97 -9.42 4.38 20.19
C THR A 97 -9.50 5.82 19.67
N ILE A 98 -8.57 6.65 20.13
CA ILE A 98 -8.36 8.00 19.59
C ILE A 98 -7.37 7.89 18.44
N CYS A 99 -7.77 8.30 17.25
CA CYS A 99 -6.89 8.35 16.10
C CYS A 99 -6.53 9.79 15.75
N GLU A 100 -5.25 10.03 15.57
CA GLU A 100 -4.70 11.33 15.18
C GLU A 100 -3.84 11.19 13.93
N LYS A 101 -3.67 12.28 13.20
CA LYS A 101 -2.80 12.29 12.03
C LYS A 101 -1.35 12.05 12.45
N ALA A 102 -0.58 11.34 11.63
CA ALA A 102 0.85 11.11 11.88
C ALA A 102 1.61 12.43 12.15
N SER A 103 1.28 13.50 11.42
CA SER A 103 1.86 14.83 11.60
C SER A 103 1.52 15.53 12.92
N MET A 104 0.50 15.06 13.64
CA MET A 104 0.16 15.55 14.99
C MET A 104 0.90 14.74 16.07
N LEU A 105 1.17 13.47 15.80
CA LEU A 105 1.89 12.58 16.70
C LEU A 105 3.40 12.83 16.65
N GLU A 106 3.95 13.03 15.45
CA GLU A 106 5.39 13.13 15.22
C GLU A 106 5.77 14.28 14.29
N THR A 107 7.01 14.75 14.41
CA THR A 107 7.48 15.97 13.72
C THR A 107 8.37 15.70 12.51
N ASN A 108 8.95 14.51 12.39
CA ASN A 108 9.87 14.14 11.32
C ASN A 108 9.86 12.63 11.09
N GLY A 109 10.45 12.19 9.97
CA GLY A 109 10.42 10.78 9.58
C GLY A 109 11.19 9.86 10.51
N THR A 110 12.33 10.31 11.04
CA THR A 110 13.11 9.53 12.00
C THR A 110 12.28 9.19 13.24
N ALA A 111 11.68 10.21 13.86
CA ALA A 111 10.82 10.04 15.02
C ALA A 111 9.61 9.16 14.71
N PHE A 112 8.97 9.36 13.54
CA PHE A 112 7.88 8.51 13.10
C PHE A 112 8.26 7.02 12.97
N CYS A 113 9.36 6.71 12.29
CA CYS A 113 9.83 5.33 12.17
C CYS A 113 10.23 4.69 13.50
N GLU A 114 10.84 5.46 14.41
CA GLU A 114 11.15 4.99 15.76
C GLU A 114 9.87 4.71 16.55
N ALA A 115 8.89 5.60 16.45
CA ALA A 115 7.61 5.48 17.10
C ALA A 115 6.79 4.30 16.56
N VAL A 116 6.88 3.94 15.28
CA VAL A 116 6.27 2.69 14.76
C VAL A 116 7.12 1.43 15.05
N GLY A 117 8.26 1.58 15.73
CA GLY A 117 9.04 0.46 16.29
C GLY A 117 10.29 0.05 15.53
N PHE A 118 10.77 0.85 14.57
CA PHE A 118 11.99 0.56 13.82
C PHE A 118 13.23 1.25 14.41
N THR A 119 14.40 0.65 14.23
CA THR A 119 15.68 1.31 14.53
C THR A 119 16.12 2.14 13.32
N VAL A 120 16.23 3.45 13.49
CA VAL A 120 16.62 4.37 12.41
C VAL A 120 18.12 4.70 12.51
N VAL A 121 18.80 4.77 11.37
CA VAL A 121 20.20 5.20 11.29
C VAL A 121 20.34 6.37 10.34
N GLN A 122 21.05 7.40 10.80
CA GLN A 122 21.46 8.52 9.96
C GLN A 122 22.66 8.08 9.13
N THR A 123 22.60 8.25 7.82
CA THR A 123 23.77 8.04 6.97
C THR A 123 24.70 9.24 7.14
N ALA A 124 25.75 9.11 7.93
CA ALA A 124 26.81 10.13 7.96
C ALA A 124 27.65 10.00 6.67
N ASP A 125 27.95 11.13 6.03
CA ASP A 125 28.41 11.23 4.64
C ASP A 125 29.80 10.62 4.34
N ASP A 126 30.54 10.05 5.30
CA ASP A 126 31.97 9.72 5.07
C ASP A 126 32.60 8.66 5.99
N SER A 127 31.86 7.64 6.42
CA SER A 127 32.50 6.44 6.95
C SER A 127 31.85 5.19 6.40
N VAL A 128 32.59 4.08 6.36
CA VAL A 128 32.13 2.77 5.87
C VAL A 128 31.01 2.27 6.78
N GLU A 129 29.81 2.84 6.64
CA GLU A 129 28.64 2.45 7.40
C GLU A 129 28.05 1.20 6.78
N GLU A 130 27.66 0.26 7.64
CA GLU A 130 26.89 -0.90 7.22
C GLU A 130 25.61 -0.43 6.50
N PRO A 131 25.22 -1.06 5.39
CA PRO A 131 24.06 -0.61 4.61
C PRO A 131 22.75 -0.68 5.43
N CYS A 132 21.92 0.36 5.36
CA CYS A 132 20.57 0.39 5.94
C CYS A 132 19.49 0.19 4.85
N TYR A 133 18.34 -0.34 5.26
CA TYR A 133 17.21 -0.54 4.37
C TYR A 133 16.60 0.80 3.92
N GLY A 134 16.28 0.93 2.64
CA GLY A 134 15.81 2.18 2.04
C GLY A 134 16.91 3.09 1.47
N SER A 135 18.18 2.69 1.60
CA SER A 135 19.28 3.31 0.84
C SER A 135 19.10 3.06 -0.66
N LYS A 136 19.56 3.99 -1.51
CA LYS A 136 19.49 3.85 -2.98
C LYS A 136 20.05 2.50 -3.48
N SER A 137 21.05 1.93 -2.80
CA SER A 137 21.64 0.62 -3.13
C SER A 137 20.72 -0.57 -2.84
N ILE A 138 19.86 -0.50 -1.82
CA ILE A 138 18.94 -1.59 -1.44
C ILE A 138 17.58 -1.44 -2.14
N LEU A 139 17.16 -0.23 -2.50
CA LEU A 139 15.97 -0.06 -3.33
C LEU A 139 16.19 -0.57 -4.77
N VAL A 140 17.42 -0.54 -5.29
CA VAL A 140 17.74 -1.01 -6.66
C VAL A 140 17.51 -2.52 -6.88
N THR A 141 17.46 -3.35 -5.82
CA THR A 141 17.07 -4.77 -5.95
C THR A 141 15.54 -4.95 -5.99
N VAL A 142 14.78 -3.99 -5.46
CA VAL A 142 13.32 -4.06 -5.31
C VAL A 142 12.60 -3.27 -6.42
N VAL A 143 13.16 -2.13 -6.85
CA VAL A 143 12.64 -1.23 -7.90
C VAL A 143 12.40 -1.94 -9.24
N PRO A 144 13.28 -2.80 -9.80
CA PRO A 144 12.97 -3.46 -11.07
C PRO A 144 11.78 -4.42 -10.93
N VAL A 145 11.61 -5.04 -9.75
CA VAL A 145 10.45 -5.90 -9.48
C VAL A 145 9.19 -5.05 -9.32
N VAL A 146 9.24 -3.95 -8.56
CA VAL A 146 8.07 -3.08 -8.37
C VAL A 146 7.68 -2.36 -9.64
N GLU A 147 8.62 -1.82 -10.41
CA GLU A 147 8.30 -1.12 -11.67
C GLU A 147 7.67 -2.10 -12.67
N SER A 148 8.14 -3.34 -12.70
CA SER A 148 7.54 -4.42 -13.50
C SER A 148 6.14 -4.78 -12.99
N LEU A 149 5.94 -4.90 -11.67
CA LEU A 149 4.63 -5.19 -11.07
C LEU A 149 3.64 -4.03 -11.24
N VAL A 150 4.03 -2.79 -11.01
CA VAL A 150 3.22 -1.58 -11.22
C VAL A 150 2.79 -1.47 -12.68
N LYS A 151 3.70 -1.78 -13.62
CA LYS A 151 3.37 -1.84 -15.06
C LYS A 151 2.34 -2.93 -15.34
N THR A 152 2.44 -4.11 -14.73
CA THR A 152 1.43 -5.16 -14.90
C THR A 152 0.07 -4.80 -14.30
N VAL A 153 0.02 -4.18 -13.11
CA VAL A 153 -1.23 -3.71 -12.49
C VAL A 153 -1.89 -2.62 -13.33
N ARG A 154 -1.11 -1.62 -13.80
CA ARG A 154 -1.61 -0.56 -14.73
C ARG A 154 -2.15 -1.15 -16.03
N LEU A 155 -1.53 -2.20 -16.56
CA LEU A 155 -2.01 -2.90 -17.76
C LEU A 155 -3.29 -3.70 -17.50
N GLN A 156 -3.39 -4.33 -16.34
CA GLN A 156 -4.57 -5.08 -15.94
C GLN A 156 -5.77 -4.16 -15.73
N ASP A 157 -5.59 -3.05 -15.02
CA ASP A 157 -6.60 -2.00 -14.81
C ASP A 157 -7.14 -1.46 -16.14
N ARG A 158 -6.24 -1.14 -17.09
CA ARG A 158 -6.62 -0.69 -18.44
C ARG A 158 -7.37 -1.75 -19.26
N ARG A 159 -7.07 -3.03 -19.04
CA ARG A 159 -7.77 -4.15 -19.70
C ARG A 159 -9.17 -4.35 -19.09
N TYR A 160 -9.34 -4.15 -17.79
CA TYR A 160 -10.66 -4.16 -17.13
C TYR A 160 -11.54 -2.99 -17.60
N GLU A 161 -10.99 -1.78 -17.71
CA GLU A 161 -11.67 -0.62 -18.30
C GLU A 161 -12.18 -0.92 -19.73
N LEU A 162 -11.33 -1.51 -20.59
CA LEU A 162 -11.74 -1.92 -21.94
C LEU A 162 -12.82 -3.00 -21.93
N LEU A 163 -12.76 -3.97 -21.00
CA LEU A 163 -13.78 -5.01 -20.86
C LEU A 163 -15.13 -4.41 -20.45
N ILE A 164 -15.13 -3.46 -19.51
CA ILE A 164 -16.33 -2.75 -19.07
C ILE A 164 -16.93 -1.94 -20.22
N LEU A 165 -16.11 -1.19 -20.97
CA LEU A 165 -16.53 -0.45 -22.17
C LEU A 165 -17.13 -1.37 -23.24
N ASN A 166 -16.50 -2.51 -23.51
CA ASN A 166 -17.02 -3.50 -24.46
C ASN A 166 -18.35 -4.11 -23.97
N LEU A 167 -18.48 -4.39 -22.68
CA LEU A 167 -19.72 -4.91 -22.10
C LEU A 167 -20.85 -3.88 -22.18
N GLN A 168 -20.57 -2.60 -21.90
CA GLN A 168 -21.52 -1.49 -22.05
C GLN A 168 -21.96 -1.31 -23.51
N MET A 169 -21.02 -1.40 -24.46
CA MET A 169 -21.34 -1.35 -25.90
C MET A 169 -22.24 -2.52 -26.31
N CYS A 170 -21.99 -3.73 -25.80
CA CYS A 170 -22.85 -4.89 -26.03
C CYS A 170 -24.25 -4.70 -25.43
N LEU A 171 -24.34 -4.15 -24.21
CA LEU A 171 -25.61 -3.89 -23.53
C LEU A 171 -26.44 -2.82 -24.27
N ASN A 172 -25.81 -1.72 -24.71
CA ASN A 172 -26.47 -0.69 -25.51
C ASN A 172 -26.93 -1.20 -26.87
N ARG A 173 -26.12 -2.04 -27.52
CA ARG A 173 -26.49 -2.65 -28.81
C ARG A 173 -27.66 -3.63 -28.67
N ALA A 174 -27.69 -4.41 -27.60
CA ALA A 174 -28.82 -5.29 -27.28
C ALA A 174 -30.10 -4.47 -26.99
N GLY A 175 -29.99 -3.37 -26.23
CA GLY A 175 -31.09 -2.44 -25.99
C GLY A 175 -31.65 -1.82 -27.27
N PHE A 176 -30.78 -1.43 -28.21
CA PHE A 176 -31.18 -0.89 -29.51
C PHE A 176 -31.95 -1.91 -30.37
N VAL A 177 -31.52 -3.17 -30.36
CA VAL A 177 -32.18 -4.26 -31.09
C VAL A 177 -33.56 -4.56 -30.49
N LEU A 178 -33.66 -4.61 -29.16
CA LEU A 178 -34.93 -4.82 -28.45
C LEU A 178 -35.91 -3.67 -28.70
N ALA A 179 -35.46 -2.41 -28.59
CA ALA A 179 -36.29 -1.24 -28.89
C ALA A 179 -36.79 -1.24 -30.34
N SER A 180 -35.91 -1.58 -31.30
CA SER A 180 -36.29 -1.70 -32.71
C SER A 180 -37.35 -2.79 -32.92
N LEU A 181 -37.18 -3.98 -32.33
CA LEU A 181 -38.17 -5.06 -32.41
C LEU A 181 -39.52 -4.68 -31.79
N ILE A 182 -39.52 -3.93 -30.69
CA ILE A 182 -40.74 -3.41 -30.07
C ILE A 182 -41.43 -2.41 -31.02
N ILE A 183 -40.69 -1.48 -31.63
CA ILE A 183 -41.24 -0.53 -32.61
C ILE A 183 -41.85 -1.27 -33.81
N TYR A 184 -41.17 -2.26 -34.38
CA TYR A 184 -41.69 -3.07 -35.48
C TYR A 184 -42.97 -3.83 -35.09
N ARG A 185 -43.05 -4.35 -33.86
CA ARG A 185 -44.26 -5.01 -33.32
C ARG A 185 -45.42 -4.03 -33.19
N PHE A 186 -45.19 -2.83 -32.64
CA PHE A 186 -46.23 -1.80 -32.54
C PHE A 186 -46.70 -1.32 -33.91
N ALA A 187 -45.79 -1.07 -34.85
CA ALA A 187 -46.13 -0.67 -36.22
C ALA A 187 -46.99 -1.72 -36.95
N SER A 188 -46.71 -3.01 -36.74
CA SER A 188 -47.51 -4.12 -37.31
C SER A 188 -48.91 -4.22 -36.71
N LEU A 189 -49.08 -3.86 -35.43
CA LEU A 189 -50.39 -3.85 -34.76
C LEU A 189 -51.27 -2.69 -35.23
N SER A 190 -50.69 -1.50 -35.44
CA SER A 190 -51.40 -0.32 -35.95
C SER A 190 -51.84 -0.42 -37.42
N LEU A 191 -51.27 -1.35 -38.20
CA LEU A 191 -51.69 -1.64 -39.57
C LEU A 191 -52.84 -2.67 -39.66
N SER A 192 -53.19 -3.28 -38.52
CA SER A 192 -54.19 -4.35 -38.41
C SER A 192 -55.52 -3.86 -37.80
N LEU A 193 -55.68 -2.54 -37.61
CA LEU A 193 -56.88 -1.89 -37.09
C LEU A 193 -57.53 -1.00 -38.16
#